data_AF-N6YLS4-F1
#
_entry.id   AF-N6YLS4-F1
#
_cell.length_a   1.000
_cell.length_b   1.000
_cell.length_c   1.000
_cell.angle_alpha   90.00
_cell.angle_beta   90.00
_cell.angle_gamma   90.00
#
_symmetry.space_group_name_H-M   'P 1'
#
loop_
_entity.id
_entity.type
_entity.pdbx_description
1 polymer ?
#
loop_
_entity_poly.entity_id
_entity_poly.type
_entity_poly.pdbx_seq_one_letter_code
_entity_poly.pdbx_strand_id
1 'polypeptide(L)'
;MSVEPLNIRRAEHFLARLRGLLGTAALAPGHALLITPCAAVHTAFMRYPIDVVFIDADERIAKVVEALPPWRATACASARHTLELGAGEARRLGLVAGMRLDLAAGARPGLAAPHGRRERGATLVEFVVVGPLLLFILLVLMQYALLFHAKSQLNYATFEAARAGTVDSARPAAIRTAFDRAMTGYHGGGTTTDELAASRARALAESPFARIEILSPTKESFDDYHSPALATRLGLSARVIPNTHIAHLECPTDRPSCSRNPATNASGQSLHDANLLKLRITYGIPVRKQIPLAGPFMARASALLDPADRDTFRTSLLAQGRIPVVAHTVMRMQSPAIEAGNASIPGPGNAGKPSDPGPPPDGPTLPLCPVTDPACTSVPPPEAEPDEDPDEEPLPDDCNPLTDPGCGSPPSCEAPSDWLRSRPAPAQTP
;
A
#
# COMPACT_ATOMS: atom_id res chain seq x y z
N MET A 1 -45.26 -14.48 -49.31
CA MET A 1 -44.10 -14.44 -48.39
C MET A 1 -44.58 -14.86 -47.03
N SER A 2 -44.13 -16.00 -46.53
CA SER A 2 -44.47 -16.52 -45.21
C SER A 2 -43.78 -15.65 -44.16
N VAL A 3 -44.54 -14.97 -43.30
CA VAL A 3 -43.97 -14.19 -42.20
C VAL A 3 -43.54 -15.18 -41.12
N GLU A 4 -42.24 -15.31 -40.89
CA GLU A 4 -41.69 -16.19 -39.86
C GLU A 4 -41.91 -15.52 -38.48
N PRO A 5 -42.63 -16.16 -37.54
CA PRO A 5 -42.97 -15.54 -36.27
C PRO A 5 -41.73 -15.41 -35.38
N LEU A 6 -41.46 -14.19 -34.89
CA LEU A 6 -40.36 -13.89 -33.97
C LEU A 6 -40.75 -14.22 -32.52
N ASN A 7 -39.89 -14.92 -31.78
CA ASN A 7 -40.09 -15.18 -30.36
C ASN A 7 -39.57 -14.01 -29.52
N ILE A 8 -40.48 -13.21 -28.97
CA ILE A 8 -40.15 -11.96 -28.28
C ILE A 8 -40.27 -12.14 -26.76
N ARG A 9 -39.15 -11.98 -26.05
CA ARG A 9 -39.15 -11.77 -24.60
C ARG A 9 -39.40 -10.30 -24.30
N ARG A 10 -40.23 -10.01 -23.29
CA ARG A 10 -40.58 -8.63 -22.90
C ARG A 10 -39.87 -8.23 -21.61
N ALA A 11 -39.22 -7.07 -21.64
CA ALA A 11 -38.63 -6.42 -20.47
C ALA A 11 -39.40 -5.14 -20.16
N GLU A 12 -40.37 -5.25 -19.24
CA GLU A 12 -41.32 -4.17 -18.91
C GLU A 12 -41.08 -3.56 -17.52
N HIS A 13 -40.31 -4.22 -16.65
CA HIS A 13 -39.97 -3.74 -15.31
C HIS A 13 -38.47 -3.45 -15.16
N PHE A 14 -38.12 -2.59 -14.21
CA PHE A 14 -36.78 -2.01 -14.04
C PHE A 14 -35.62 -3.01 -14.13
N LEU A 15 -35.61 -4.08 -13.32
CA LEU A 15 -34.52 -5.06 -13.30
C LEU A 15 -34.38 -5.81 -14.63
N ALA A 16 -35.48 -6.06 -15.33
CA ALA A 16 -35.44 -6.69 -16.65
C ALA A 16 -34.88 -5.73 -17.71
N ARG A 17 -35.20 -4.43 -17.63
CA ARG A 17 -34.67 -3.39 -18.52
C ARG A 17 -33.17 -3.13 -18.27
N LEU A 18 -32.76 -3.02 -17.01
CA LEU A 18 -31.36 -2.82 -16.62
C LEU A 18 -30.47 -4.02 -16.99
N ARG A 19 -30.98 -5.24 -16.78
CA ARG A 19 -30.27 -6.45 -17.21
C ARG A 19 -30.17 -6.53 -18.72
N GLY A 20 -31.27 -6.28 -19.45
CA GLY A 20 -31.31 -6.45 -20.90
C GLY A 20 -30.70 -7.79 -21.34
N LEU A 21 -29.76 -7.72 -22.28
CA LEU A 21 -28.92 -8.84 -22.72
C LEU A 21 -27.55 -8.94 -22.01
N LEU A 22 -27.32 -8.20 -20.92
CA LEU A 22 -26.07 -8.27 -20.16
C LEU A 22 -25.87 -9.66 -19.55
N GLY A 23 -24.68 -10.21 -19.77
CA GLY A 23 -24.29 -11.53 -19.26
C GLY A 23 -25.04 -12.71 -19.88
N THR A 24 -25.86 -12.50 -20.91
CA THR A 24 -26.52 -13.60 -21.64
C THR A 24 -25.62 -14.15 -22.75
N ALA A 25 -25.98 -15.30 -23.31
CA ALA A 25 -25.45 -15.75 -24.60
C ALA A 25 -26.11 -14.96 -25.74
N ALA A 26 -25.49 -14.96 -26.92
CA ALA A 26 -26.07 -14.34 -28.11
C ALA A 26 -27.47 -14.90 -28.38
N LEU A 27 -28.41 -14.02 -28.78
CA LEU A 27 -29.76 -14.44 -29.13
C LEU A 27 -29.71 -15.39 -30.33
N ALA A 28 -30.43 -16.51 -30.24
CA ALA A 28 -30.61 -17.41 -31.35
C ALA A 28 -31.40 -16.73 -32.48
N PRO A 29 -31.23 -17.13 -33.75
CA PRO A 29 -32.05 -16.63 -34.85
C PRO A 29 -33.55 -16.74 -34.53
N GLY A 30 -34.31 -15.74 -34.93
CA GLY A 30 -35.75 -15.69 -34.65
C GLY A 30 -36.14 -15.35 -33.20
N HIS A 31 -35.18 -15.02 -32.32
CA HIS A 31 -35.45 -14.53 -30.96
C HIS A 31 -35.12 -13.05 -30.81
N ALA A 32 -35.90 -12.36 -29.98
CA ALA A 32 -35.71 -10.94 -29.70
C ALA A 32 -36.03 -10.57 -28.25
N LEU A 33 -35.48 -9.45 -27.81
CA LEU A 33 -35.87 -8.80 -26.56
C LEU A 33 -36.55 -7.47 -26.89
N LEU A 34 -37.81 -7.32 -26.48
CA LEU A 34 -38.55 -6.06 -26.55
C LEU A 34 -38.46 -5.36 -25.20
N ILE A 35 -37.78 -4.22 -25.17
CA ILE A 35 -37.62 -3.37 -23.98
C ILE A 35 -38.63 -2.23 -24.07
N THR A 36 -39.49 -2.11 -23.06
CA THR A 36 -40.56 -1.12 -23.02
C THR A 36 -40.66 -0.48 -21.63
N PRO A 37 -40.66 0.86 -21.50
CA PRO A 37 -40.29 1.85 -22.51
C PRO A 37 -38.76 1.89 -22.73
N CYS A 38 -38.30 2.16 -23.95
CA CYS A 38 -36.87 2.31 -24.25
C CYS A 38 -36.63 3.19 -25.48
N ALA A 39 -35.85 4.26 -25.30
CA ALA A 39 -35.46 5.21 -26.34
C ALA A 39 -33.94 5.32 -26.55
N ALA A 40 -33.15 4.61 -25.74
CA ALA A 40 -31.70 4.57 -25.82
C ALA A 40 -31.17 3.23 -25.32
N VAL A 41 -30.16 2.70 -26.00
CA VAL A 41 -29.49 1.44 -25.67
C VAL A 41 -27.99 1.68 -25.61
N HIS A 42 -27.33 1.05 -24.63
CA HIS A 42 -25.88 0.94 -24.58
C HIS A 42 -25.47 -0.53 -24.65
N THR A 43 -24.28 -0.78 -25.19
CA THR A 43 -23.65 -2.10 -25.25
C THR A 43 -22.40 -2.17 -24.36
N ALA A 44 -22.28 -1.28 -23.36
CA ALA A 44 -21.27 -1.39 -22.31
C ALA A 44 -21.37 -2.77 -21.64
N PHE A 45 -20.24 -3.44 -21.41
CA PHE A 45 -20.14 -4.79 -20.83
C PHE A 45 -20.83 -5.93 -21.62
N MET A 46 -21.28 -5.70 -22.85
CA MET A 46 -21.75 -6.76 -23.75
C MET A 46 -20.57 -7.56 -24.32
N ARG A 47 -20.79 -8.85 -24.58
CA ARG A 47 -19.78 -9.75 -25.17
C ARG A 47 -19.90 -9.92 -26.69
N TYR A 48 -21.02 -9.49 -27.28
CA TYR A 48 -21.33 -9.67 -28.69
C TYR A 48 -22.13 -8.47 -29.21
N PRO A 49 -22.07 -8.18 -30.53
CA PRO A 49 -22.88 -7.14 -31.14
C PRO A 49 -24.35 -7.53 -31.23
N ILE A 50 -25.23 -6.54 -31.26
CA ILE A 50 -26.69 -6.72 -31.41
C ILE A 50 -27.24 -5.78 -32.47
N ASP A 51 -28.34 -6.16 -33.12
CA ASP A 51 -29.11 -5.19 -33.89
C ASP A 51 -30.11 -4.49 -32.96
N VAL A 52 -30.30 -3.19 -33.15
CA VAL A 52 -31.20 -2.36 -32.34
C VAL A 52 -32.24 -1.70 -33.24
N VAL A 53 -33.51 -2.03 -33.02
CA VAL A 53 -34.65 -1.51 -33.77
C VAL A 53 -35.49 -0.65 -32.83
N PHE A 54 -35.46 0.66 -33.05
CA PHE A 54 -36.26 1.64 -32.34
C PHE A 54 -37.64 1.76 -32.97
N ILE A 55 -38.69 1.65 -32.17
CA ILE A 55 -40.09 1.63 -32.59
C ILE A 55 -40.83 2.75 -31.87
N ASP A 56 -41.60 3.56 -32.60
CA ASP A 56 -42.37 4.67 -32.05
C ASP A 56 -43.67 4.23 -31.37
N ALA A 57 -44.49 5.20 -30.96
CA ALA A 57 -45.76 4.94 -30.28
C ALA A 57 -46.87 4.39 -31.20
N ASP A 58 -46.73 4.56 -32.52
CA ASP A 58 -47.67 4.07 -33.54
C ASP A 58 -47.25 2.70 -34.12
N GLU A 59 -46.30 2.05 -33.43
CA GLU A 59 -45.67 0.77 -33.80
C GLU A 59 -44.94 0.81 -35.14
N ARG A 60 -44.38 1.97 -35.49
CA ARG A 60 -43.52 2.13 -36.68
C ARG A 60 -42.05 2.15 -36.30
N ILE A 61 -41.22 1.53 -37.13
CA ILE A 61 -39.77 1.53 -36.95
C ILE A 61 -39.24 2.94 -37.23
N ALA A 62 -38.73 3.60 -36.19
CA ALA A 62 -38.14 4.93 -36.28
C ALA A 62 -36.66 4.89 -36.70
N LYS A 63 -35.92 3.87 -36.26
CA LYS A 63 -34.48 3.73 -36.55
C LYS A 63 -34.05 2.27 -36.42
N VAL A 64 -33.21 1.80 -37.35
CA VAL A 64 -32.53 0.50 -37.26
C VAL A 64 -31.04 0.75 -37.17
N VAL A 65 -30.36 0.06 -36.26
CA VAL A 65 -28.90 0.05 -36.13
C VAL A 65 -28.45 -1.40 -36.19
N GLU A 66 -27.82 -1.79 -37.29
CA GLU A 66 -27.29 -3.14 -37.47
C GLU A 66 -25.93 -3.28 -36.76
N ALA A 67 -25.70 -4.45 -36.18
CA ALA A 67 -24.46 -4.93 -35.59
C ALA A 67 -23.77 -3.91 -34.67
N LEU A 68 -24.53 -3.29 -33.74
CA LEU A 68 -24.00 -2.36 -32.76
C LEU A 68 -22.93 -3.05 -31.89
N PRO A 69 -21.65 -2.68 -31.99
CA PRO A 69 -20.57 -3.37 -31.28
C PRO A 69 -20.64 -3.16 -29.77
N PRO A 70 -19.98 -3.99 -28.95
CA PRO A 70 -19.72 -3.70 -27.55
C PRO A 70 -19.11 -2.31 -27.32
N TRP A 71 -19.39 -1.69 -26.17
CA TRP A 71 -18.89 -0.36 -25.79
C TRP A 71 -19.32 0.78 -26.73
N ARG A 72 -20.57 0.74 -27.17
CA ARG A 72 -21.23 1.79 -27.94
C ARG A 72 -22.58 2.15 -27.32
N ALA A 73 -23.16 3.25 -27.78
CA ALA A 73 -24.51 3.66 -27.39
C ALA A 73 -25.23 4.25 -28.61
N THR A 74 -26.54 4.09 -28.64
CA THR A 74 -27.41 4.66 -29.66
C THR A 74 -28.74 5.07 -29.03
N ALA A 75 -29.33 6.15 -29.54
CA ALA A 75 -30.61 6.64 -29.08
C ALA A 75 -31.50 7.06 -30.26
N CYS A 76 -32.79 7.10 -30.00
CA CYS A 76 -33.82 7.61 -30.90
C CYS A 76 -34.94 8.25 -30.05
N ALA A 77 -35.03 9.58 -30.07
CA ALA A 77 -35.94 10.33 -29.20
C ALA A 77 -37.43 10.07 -29.47
N SER A 78 -37.79 9.68 -30.71
CA SER A 78 -39.16 9.32 -31.09
C SER A 78 -39.55 7.89 -30.71
N ALA A 79 -38.61 7.09 -30.23
CA ALA A 79 -38.85 5.69 -29.91
C ALA A 79 -39.56 5.54 -28.56
N ARG A 80 -40.56 4.67 -28.54
CA ARG A 80 -41.26 4.24 -27.33
C ARG A 80 -40.81 2.84 -26.90
N HIS A 81 -40.46 2.00 -27.86
CA HIS A 81 -40.01 0.63 -27.66
C HIS A 81 -38.67 0.42 -28.36
N THR A 82 -37.83 -0.44 -27.82
CA THR A 82 -36.63 -0.91 -28.52
C THR A 82 -36.62 -2.43 -28.60
N LEU A 83 -36.47 -2.96 -29.80
CA LEU A 83 -36.34 -4.38 -30.08
C LEU A 83 -34.86 -4.69 -30.33
N GLU A 84 -34.27 -5.53 -29.48
CA GLU A 84 -32.90 -6.03 -29.60
C GLU A 84 -32.90 -7.42 -30.22
N LEU A 85 -32.06 -7.62 -31.24
CA LEU A 85 -31.93 -8.85 -32.00
C LEU A 85 -30.47 -9.33 -32.03
N GLY A 86 -30.26 -10.59 -32.41
CA GLY A 86 -28.92 -11.05 -32.81
C GLY A 86 -28.39 -10.22 -33.98
N ALA A 87 -27.07 -9.98 -34.02
CA ALA A 87 -26.47 -9.20 -35.09
C ALA A 87 -26.76 -9.81 -36.47
N GLY A 88 -27.25 -8.98 -37.41
CA GLY A 88 -27.62 -9.37 -38.77
C GLY A 88 -29.07 -9.84 -38.95
N GLU A 89 -29.83 -10.03 -37.86
CA GLU A 89 -31.24 -10.43 -37.93
C GLU A 89 -32.13 -9.32 -38.49
N ALA A 90 -31.84 -8.05 -38.22
CA ALA A 90 -32.60 -6.94 -38.79
C ALA A 90 -32.53 -6.96 -40.32
N ARG A 91 -31.36 -7.25 -40.88
CA ARG A 91 -31.18 -7.42 -42.32
C ARG A 91 -31.88 -8.67 -42.85
N ARG A 92 -31.75 -9.81 -42.15
CA ARG A 92 -32.40 -11.07 -42.54
C ARG A 92 -33.93 -10.93 -42.61
N LEU A 93 -34.50 -10.21 -41.66
CA LEU A 93 -35.93 -9.94 -41.56
C LEU A 93 -36.39 -8.74 -42.40
N GLY A 94 -35.46 -8.07 -43.09
CA GLY A 94 -35.75 -6.92 -43.95
C GLY A 94 -36.26 -5.69 -43.18
N LEU A 95 -35.89 -5.53 -41.91
CA LEU A 95 -36.33 -4.44 -41.05
C LEU A 95 -35.73 -3.10 -41.48
N VAL A 96 -36.60 -2.14 -41.83
CA VAL A 96 -36.23 -0.80 -42.29
C VAL A 96 -37.15 0.24 -41.67
N ALA A 97 -36.65 1.48 -41.55
CA ALA A 97 -37.43 2.58 -41.01
C ALA A 97 -38.73 2.82 -41.81
N GLY A 98 -39.79 3.22 -41.12
CA GLY A 98 -41.12 3.47 -41.67
C GLY A 98 -42.04 2.24 -41.72
N MET A 99 -41.49 1.02 -41.63
CA MET A 99 -42.31 -0.19 -41.54
C MET A 99 -43.11 -0.23 -40.24
N ARG A 100 -44.32 -0.79 -40.33
CA ARG A 100 -45.21 -0.99 -39.19
C ARG A 100 -45.08 -2.43 -38.69
N LEU A 101 -44.87 -2.58 -37.40
CA LEU A 101 -44.86 -3.85 -36.71
C LEU A 101 -46.19 -4.01 -35.96
N ASP A 102 -46.73 -5.22 -35.90
CA ASP A 102 -47.84 -5.55 -35.00
C ASP A 102 -47.24 -6.21 -33.76
N LEU A 103 -47.13 -5.44 -32.68
CA LEU A 103 -46.55 -5.94 -31.43
C LEU A 103 -47.58 -6.69 -30.56
N ALA A 104 -48.85 -6.74 -30.96
CA ALA A 104 -49.97 -7.35 -30.22
C ALA A 104 -50.33 -8.76 -30.70
N ALA A 105 -49.99 -9.13 -31.94
CA ALA A 105 -50.27 -10.43 -32.54
C ALA A 105 -49.43 -11.57 -31.92
N GLY A 106 -49.86 -12.07 -30.75
CA GLY A 106 -49.26 -13.26 -30.14
C GLY A 106 -49.56 -13.49 -28.65
N ALA A 107 -50.25 -12.57 -27.98
CA ALA A 107 -50.69 -12.81 -26.60
C ALA A 107 -51.75 -13.92 -26.58
N ARG A 108 -51.38 -15.13 -26.15
CA ARG A 108 -52.36 -16.17 -25.82
C ARG A 108 -53.32 -15.60 -24.75
N PRO A 109 -54.64 -15.62 -24.97
CA PRO A 109 -55.60 -15.09 -24.00
C PRO A 109 -55.65 -16.03 -22.80
N GLY A 110 -54.94 -15.68 -21.73
CA GLY A 110 -54.90 -16.52 -20.52
C GLY A 110 -53.81 -16.12 -19.54
N LEU A 111 -53.86 -14.87 -19.07
CA LEU A 111 -53.54 -14.41 -17.72
C LEU A 111 -53.50 -12.88 -17.80
N ALA A 112 -54.53 -12.21 -17.28
CA ALA A 112 -54.55 -10.75 -17.21
C ALA A 112 -53.39 -10.26 -16.35
N ALA A 113 -52.37 -9.68 -16.99
CA ALA A 113 -51.36 -8.91 -16.29
C ALA A 113 -52.00 -7.58 -15.83
N PRO A 114 -51.72 -7.10 -14.60
CA PRO A 114 -52.28 -5.86 -14.12
C PRO A 114 -51.78 -4.69 -14.99
N HIS A 115 -52.71 -3.79 -15.32
CA HIS A 115 -52.46 -2.62 -16.15
C HIS A 115 -51.26 -1.82 -15.62
N GLY A 116 -50.20 -1.76 -16.43
CA GLY A 116 -48.98 -1.02 -16.11
C GLY A 116 -49.29 0.46 -15.90
N ARG A 117 -49.00 0.97 -14.70
CA ARG A 117 -48.94 2.41 -14.41
C ARG A 117 -48.03 3.05 -15.46
N ARG A 118 -48.57 4.04 -16.18
CA ARG A 118 -47.80 4.86 -17.14
C ARG A 118 -46.57 5.46 -16.44
N GLU A 119 -45.39 4.92 -16.74
CA GLU A 119 -44.10 5.46 -16.30
C GLU A 119 -43.76 6.74 -17.08
N ARG A 120 -44.34 7.87 -16.69
CA ARG A 120 -43.75 9.19 -16.97
C ARG A 120 -42.92 9.56 -15.75
N GLY A 121 -41.59 9.42 -15.84
CA GLY A 121 -40.65 9.86 -14.78
C GLY A 121 -39.76 8.78 -14.15
N ALA A 122 -39.85 7.51 -14.57
CA ALA A 122 -39.02 6.43 -14.00
C ALA A 122 -37.51 6.68 -14.14
N THR A 123 -37.05 7.23 -15.27
CA THR A 123 -35.62 7.56 -15.49
C THR A 123 -35.08 8.64 -14.54
N LEU A 124 -35.92 9.63 -14.17
CA LEU A 124 -35.55 10.64 -13.19
C LEU A 124 -35.46 10.03 -11.79
N VAL A 125 -36.40 9.15 -11.43
CA VAL A 125 -36.39 8.41 -10.16
C VAL A 125 -35.18 7.48 -10.08
N GLU A 126 -34.85 6.77 -11.17
CA GLU A 126 -33.67 5.91 -11.28
C GLU A 126 -32.37 6.71 -11.09
N PHE A 127 -32.24 7.88 -11.71
CA PHE A 127 -31.07 8.76 -11.51
C PHE A 127 -31.01 9.31 -10.08
N VAL A 128 -32.14 9.66 -9.48
CA VAL A 128 -32.19 10.15 -8.08
C VAL A 128 -31.81 9.06 -7.08
N VAL A 129 -32.03 7.79 -7.40
CA VAL A 129 -31.63 6.66 -6.53
C VAL A 129 -30.19 6.21 -6.79
N VAL A 130 -29.83 5.98 -8.05
CA VAL A 130 -28.53 5.41 -8.43
C VAL A 130 -27.43 6.47 -8.50
N GLY A 131 -27.75 7.69 -8.93
CA GLY A 131 -26.81 8.80 -9.08
C GLY A 131 -26.07 9.14 -7.78
N PRO A 132 -26.77 9.36 -6.65
CA PRO A 132 -26.11 9.61 -5.36
C PRO A 132 -25.24 8.44 -4.88
N LEU A 133 -25.65 7.19 -5.12
CA LEU A 133 -24.87 6.02 -4.75
C LEU A 133 -23.57 5.91 -5.58
N LEU A 134 -23.67 6.05 -6.91
CA LEU A 134 -22.49 6.04 -7.79
C LEU A 134 -21.55 7.21 -7.48
N LEU A 135 -22.09 8.41 -7.24
CA LEU A 135 -21.32 9.56 -6.82
C LEU A 135 -20.61 9.30 -5.49
N PHE A 136 -21.30 8.72 -4.50
CA PHE A 136 -20.70 8.38 -3.22
C PHE A 136 -19.55 7.37 -3.36
N ILE A 137 -19.73 6.33 -4.18
CA ILE A 137 -18.65 5.37 -4.50
C ILE A 137 -17.45 6.08 -5.11
N LEU A 138 -17.67 6.97 -6.08
CA LEU A 138 -16.61 7.79 -6.69
C LEU A 138 -15.88 8.67 -5.67
N LEU A 139 -16.62 9.32 -4.76
CA LEU A 139 -16.03 10.13 -3.68
C LEU A 139 -15.19 9.27 -2.72
N VAL A 140 -15.63 8.06 -2.39
CA VAL A 140 -14.87 7.11 -1.56
C VAL A 140 -13.61 6.63 -2.28
N LEU A 141 -13.69 6.31 -3.58
CA LEU A 141 -12.52 5.93 -4.38
C LEU A 141 -11.49 7.06 -4.44
N MET A 142 -11.93 8.30 -4.67
CA MET A 142 -11.07 9.48 -4.63
C MET A 142 -10.44 9.67 -3.24
N GLN A 143 -11.21 9.52 -2.17
CA GLN A 143 -10.71 9.59 -0.80
C GLN A 143 -9.65 8.51 -0.53
N TYR A 144 -9.84 7.30 -1.04
CA TYR A 144 -8.86 6.22 -0.91
C TYR A 144 -7.55 6.54 -1.64
N ALA A 145 -7.62 7.16 -2.83
CA ALA A 145 -6.43 7.61 -3.55
C ALA A 145 -5.64 8.69 -2.76
N LEU A 146 -6.34 9.64 -2.13
CA LEU A 146 -5.72 10.64 -1.25
C LEU A 146 -5.12 10.00 0.02
N LEU A 147 -5.79 9.00 0.58
CA LEU A 147 -5.28 8.21 1.70
C LEU A 147 -3.99 7.47 1.32
N PHE A 148 -3.94 6.85 0.14
CA PHE A 148 -2.75 6.20 -0.39
C PHE A 148 -1.61 7.20 -0.57
N HIS A 149 -1.88 8.38 -1.15
CA HIS A 149 -0.88 9.44 -1.26
C HIS A 149 -0.35 9.88 0.11
N ALA A 150 -1.22 10.08 1.10
CA ALA A 150 -0.83 10.43 2.47
C ALA A 150 0.01 9.32 3.13
N LYS A 151 -0.35 8.05 2.93
CA LYS A 151 0.41 6.89 3.42
C LYS A 151 1.80 6.82 2.80
N SER A 152 1.94 7.10 1.51
CA SER A 152 3.24 7.13 0.82
C SER A 152 4.13 8.25 1.36
N GLN A 153 3.59 9.45 1.59
CA GLN A 153 4.32 10.55 2.23
C GLN A 153 4.73 10.21 3.67
N LEU A 154 3.82 9.59 4.44
CA LEU A 154 4.12 9.14 5.80
C LEU A 154 5.24 8.10 5.82
N ASN A 155 5.25 7.13 4.90
CA ASN A 155 6.32 6.15 4.78
C ASN A 155 7.67 6.83 4.53
N TYR A 156 7.73 7.74 3.54
CA TYR A 156 8.95 8.51 3.26
C TYR A 156 9.43 9.29 4.49
N ALA A 157 8.53 10.00 5.17
CA ALA A 157 8.87 10.73 6.39
C ALA A 157 9.35 9.83 7.52
N THR A 158 8.79 8.61 7.61
CA THR A 158 9.21 7.61 8.59
C THR A 158 10.63 7.10 8.29
N PHE A 159 10.98 6.89 7.03
CA PHE A 159 12.35 6.54 6.62
C PHE A 159 13.35 7.67 6.89
N GLU A 160 13.05 8.92 6.57
CA GLU A 160 13.94 10.04 6.89
C GLU A 160 14.10 10.24 8.41
N ALA A 161 13.02 10.04 9.17
CA ALA A 161 13.06 10.09 10.63
C ALA A 161 13.97 8.99 11.21
N ALA A 162 13.85 7.75 10.71
CA ALA A 162 14.73 6.66 11.11
C ALA A 162 16.18 6.90 10.68
N ARG A 163 16.42 7.38 9.45
CA ARG A 163 17.76 7.69 8.95
C ARG A 163 18.46 8.75 9.81
N ALA A 164 17.74 9.80 10.20
CA ALA A 164 18.27 10.80 11.13
C ALA A 164 18.51 10.20 12.53
N GLY A 165 17.59 9.36 13.00
CA GLY A 165 17.73 8.66 14.28
C GLY A 165 18.93 7.73 14.35
N THR A 166 19.22 6.95 13.30
CA THR A 166 20.32 5.98 13.33
C THR A 166 21.70 6.63 13.39
N VAL A 167 21.86 7.84 12.83
CA VAL A 167 23.13 8.60 12.86
C VAL A 167 23.26 9.54 14.06
N ASP A 168 22.16 9.91 14.70
CA ASP A 168 22.14 10.78 15.89
C ASP A 168 21.60 10.06 17.12
N SER A 169 22.17 8.87 17.38
CA SER A 169 22.02 8.11 18.63
C SER A 169 20.58 7.84 19.08
N ALA A 170 19.66 7.65 18.13
CA ALA A 170 18.23 7.43 18.33
C ALA A 170 17.56 8.55 19.15
N ARG A 171 18.07 9.79 19.08
CA ARG A 171 17.51 10.93 19.83
C ARG A 171 16.11 11.32 19.32
N PRO A 172 15.08 11.41 20.18
CA PRO A 172 13.72 11.78 19.77
C PRO A 172 13.64 13.12 19.05
N ALA A 173 14.44 14.11 19.46
CA ALA A 173 14.44 15.45 18.85
C ALA A 173 14.90 15.42 17.39
N ALA A 174 15.92 14.62 17.06
CA ALA A 174 16.42 14.46 15.70
C ALA A 174 15.41 13.73 14.81
N ILE A 175 14.84 12.64 15.32
CA ILE A 175 13.79 11.86 14.64
C ILE A 175 12.58 12.76 14.36
N ARG A 176 12.11 13.52 15.35
CA ARG A 176 11.01 14.48 15.22
C ARG A 176 11.31 15.56 14.17
N THR A 177 12.48 16.17 14.24
CA THR A 177 12.87 17.24 13.32
C THR A 177 12.94 16.76 11.88
N ALA A 178 13.48 15.57 11.65
CA ALA A 178 13.54 14.94 10.34
C ALA A 178 12.16 14.55 9.82
N PHE A 179 11.31 13.98 10.69
CA PHE A 179 9.91 13.68 10.36
C PHE A 179 9.14 14.92 9.92
N ASP A 180 9.17 16.01 10.72
CA ASP A 180 8.44 17.24 10.42
C ASP A 180 8.97 17.93 9.16
N ARG A 181 10.29 17.85 8.91
CA ARG A 181 10.90 18.30 7.66
C ARG A 181 10.38 17.49 6.47
N ALA A 182 10.36 16.16 6.55
CA ALA A 182 9.91 15.31 5.45
C ALA A 182 8.41 15.48 5.17
N MET A 183 7.59 15.70 6.20
CA MET A 183 6.15 15.97 6.06
C MET A 183 5.83 17.33 5.43
N THR A 184 6.82 18.23 5.24
CA THR A 184 6.61 19.53 4.60
C THR A 184 6.03 19.40 3.18
N GLY A 185 6.45 18.39 2.42
CA GLY A 185 5.94 18.14 1.05
C GLY A 185 4.44 17.81 1.03
N TYR A 186 3.94 17.06 2.01
CA TYR A 186 2.52 16.74 2.15
C TYR A 186 1.66 18.00 2.39
N HIS A 187 2.26 19.06 2.96
CA HIS A 187 1.59 20.30 3.28
C HIS A 187 1.68 21.40 2.22
N GLY A 188 2.23 21.12 1.04
CA GLY A 188 2.13 22.00 -0.12
C GLY A 188 3.44 22.49 -0.73
N GLY A 189 4.60 22.01 -0.28
CA GLY A 189 5.89 22.28 -0.93
C GLY A 189 6.18 23.76 -1.15
N GLY A 190 6.94 24.07 -2.19
CA GLY A 190 7.28 25.43 -2.60
C GLY A 190 8.51 25.45 -3.49
N THR A 191 8.58 26.39 -4.42
CA THR A 191 9.78 26.64 -5.24
C THR A 191 10.58 27.83 -4.71
N THR A 192 9.99 28.64 -3.84
CA THR A 192 10.63 29.75 -3.13
C THR A 192 10.82 29.45 -1.65
N THR A 193 11.70 30.19 -0.99
CA THR A 193 11.94 30.08 0.45
C THR A 193 10.70 30.39 1.27
N ASP A 194 9.90 31.36 0.85
CA ASP A 194 8.70 31.81 1.57
C ASP A 194 7.57 30.78 1.46
N GLU A 195 7.36 30.20 0.28
CA GLU A 195 6.41 29.10 0.09
C GLU A 195 6.79 27.88 0.92
N LEU A 196 8.09 27.52 0.93
CA LEU A 196 8.59 26.41 1.71
C LEU A 196 8.44 26.66 3.22
N ALA A 197 8.69 27.89 3.69
CA ALA A 197 8.48 28.28 5.07
C ALA A 197 7.00 28.16 5.48
N ALA A 198 6.07 28.59 4.62
CA ALA A 198 4.63 28.45 4.85
C ALA A 198 4.19 26.97 4.89
N SER A 199 4.70 26.13 3.99
CA SER A 199 4.45 24.69 4.00
C SER A 199 5.03 24.00 5.23
N ARG A 200 6.22 24.42 5.67
CA ARG A 200 6.84 23.92 6.91
C ARG A 200 6.03 24.32 8.14
N ALA A 201 5.54 25.56 8.21
CA ALA A 201 4.67 26.01 9.30
C ALA A 201 3.38 25.18 9.38
N ARG A 202 2.76 24.86 8.23
CA ARG A 202 1.60 23.97 8.16
C ARG A 202 1.90 22.54 8.62
N ALA A 203 3.10 22.02 8.34
CA ALA A 203 3.52 20.71 8.82
C ALA A 203 3.75 20.70 10.35
N LEU A 204 4.41 21.73 10.87
CA LEU A 204 4.66 21.88 12.32
C LEU A 204 3.35 22.05 13.10
N ALA A 205 2.35 22.73 12.55
CA ALA A 205 1.03 22.85 13.16
C ALA A 205 0.31 21.48 13.31
N GLU A 206 0.67 20.49 12.49
CA GLU A 206 0.14 19.13 12.60
C GLU A 206 0.94 18.23 13.54
N SER A 207 2.01 18.75 14.16
CA SER A 207 2.92 17.98 15.00
C SER A 207 2.22 17.20 16.14
N PRO A 208 1.23 17.78 16.86
CA PRO A 208 0.49 17.09 17.92
C PRO A 208 -0.33 15.88 17.44
N PHE A 209 -0.62 15.77 16.14
CA PHE A 209 -1.39 14.67 15.55
C PHE A 209 -0.51 13.57 14.97
N ALA A 210 0.79 13.60 15.28
CA ALA A 210 1.75 12.55 14.97
C ALA A 210 2.38 12.03 16.28
N ARG A 211 2.20 10.73 16.56
CA ARG A 211 2.89 10.03 17.65
C ARG A 211 4.01 9.19 17.05
N ILE A 212 5.24 9.46 17.46
CA ILE A 212 6.44 8.71 17.07
C ILE A 212 6.84 7.83 18.26
N GLU A 213 6.90 6.53 18.02
CA GLU A 213 7.20 5.52 19.03
C GLU A 213 8.45 4.77 18.60
N ILE A 214 9.44 4.70 19.47
CA ILE A 214 10.64 3.90 19.29
C ILE A 214 10.37 2.55 19.94
N LEU A 215 10.23 1.51 19.11
CA LEU A 215 9.94 0.15 19.52
C LEU A 215 11.21 -0.64 19.86
N SER A 216 12.35 -0.26 19.26
CA SER A 216 13.68 -0.79 19.56
C SER A 216 14.71 0.32 19.28
N PRO A 217 15.74 0.50 20.11
CA PRO A 217 16.06 -0.28 21.31
C PRO A 217 15.04 -0.05 22.44
N THR A 218 14.71 -1.09 23.21
CA THR A 218 13.82 -1.00 24.37
C THR A 218 14.60 -0.61 25.63
N LYS A 219 13.88 -0.28 26.70
CA LYS A 219 14.50 -0.06 28.02
C LYS A 219 15.31 -1.28 28.45
N GLU A 220 14.74 -2.45 28.21
CA GLU A 220 15.33 -3.75 28.50
C GLU A 220 16.54 -4.02 27.61
N SER A 221 16.55 -3.57 26.34
CA SER A 221 17.75 -3.64 25.50
C SER A 221 18.92 -2.85 26.12
N PHE A 222 18.64 -1.67 26.69
CA PHE A 222 19.65 -0.93 27.45
C PHE A 222 20.00 -1.67 28.76
N ASP A 223 19.02 -2.32 29.41
CA ASP A 223 19.27 -3.14 30.60
C ASP A 223 20.13 -4.36 30.29
N ASP A 224 20.20 -4.86 29.07
CA ASP A 224 21.04 -6.02 28.70
C ASP A 224 22.38 -5.62 28.08
N TYR A 225 22.40 -4.55 27.28
CA TYR A 225 23.52 -4.26 26.37
C TYR A 225 24.24 -2.92 26.55
N HIS A 226 23.95 -2.12 27.59
CA HIS A 226 24.70 -0.88 27.79
C HIS A 226 26.18 -1.10 28.16
N SER A 227 27.04 -0.19 27.74
CA SER A 227 28.49 -0.19 28.04
C SER A 227 28.86 1.03 28.91
N PRO A 228 29.12 0.87 30.23
CA PRO A 228 29.58 1.94 31.10
C PRO A 228 30.89 2.61 30.66
N ALA A 229 31.84 1.84 30.13
CA ALA A 229 33.11 2.34 29.64
C ALA A 229 32.93 3.18 28.38
N LEU A 230 31.99 2.81 27.49
CA LEU A 230 31.63 3.65 26.35
C LEU A 230 30.94 4.94 26.78
N ALA A 231 29.98 4.87 27.70
CA ALA A 231 29.31 6.05 28.24
C ALA A 231 30.32 7.05 28.83
N THR A 232 31.29 6.55 29.60
CA THR A 232 32.38 7.36 30.18
C THR A 232 33.25 7.99 29.10
N ARG A 233 33.65 7.24 28.06
CA ARG A 233 34.44 7.77 26.93
C ARG A 233 33.73 8.87 26.15
N LEU A 234 32.40 8.79 26.06
CA LEU A 234 31.57 9.79 25.40
C LEU A 234 31.20 10.97 26.32
N GLY A 235 31.60 10.94 27.60
CA GLY A 235 31.24 11.98 28.58
C GLY A 235 29.74 12.02 28.89
N LEU A 236 29.05 10.87 28.80
CA LEU A 236 27.61 10.76 28.97
C LEU A 236 27.27 10.08 30.31
N SER A 237 26.23 10.58 30.97
CA SER A 237 25.61 9.92 32.13
C SER A 237 24.49 8.94 31.75
N ALA A 238 24.07 8.95 30.49
CA ALA A 238 23.03 8.06 29.97
C ALA A 238 23.61 6.69 29.56
N ARG A 239 22.77 5.66 29.59
CA ARG A 239 23.13 4.32 29.10
C ARG A 239 23.33 4.35 27.59
N VAL A 240 24.39 3.68 27.11
CA VAL A 240 24.77 3.66 25.70
C VAL A 240 24.95 2.22 25.23
N ILE A 241 24.27 1.82 24.16
CA ILE A 241 24.48 0.52 23.51
C ILE A 241 25.60 0.70 22.47
N PRO A 242 26.67 -0.12 22.50
CA PRO A 242 27.75 -0.04 21.54
C PRO A 242 27.28 -0.44 20.14
N ASN A 243 27.81 0.23 19.13
CA ASN A 243 27.50 0.02 17.71
C ASN A 243 28.77 -0.13 16.83
N THR A 244 29.90 -0.49 17.44
CA THR A 244 31.15 -0.72 16.73
C THR A 244 31.53 -2.18 16.85
N HIS A 245 32.09 -2.76 15.79
CA HIS A 245 32.46 -4.18 15.73
C HIS A 245 31.28 -5.14 16.00
N ILE A 246 30.04 -4.72 15.70
CA ILE A 246 28.83 -5.49 16.00
C ILE A 246 28.84 -6.89 15.37
N ALA A 247 29.54 -7.06 14.24
CA ALA A 247 29.65 -8.35 13.57
C ALA A 247 30.28 -9.44 14.45
N HIS A 248 31.08 -9.08 15.45
CA HIS A 248 31.80 -10.02 16.31
C HIS A 248 31.55 -9.73 17.80
N LEU A 249 30.95 -8.58 18.10
CA LEU A 249 30.56 -8.20 19.45
C LEU A 249 29.16 -8.74 19.72
N GLU A 250 29.06 -9.70 20.63
CA GLU A 250 27.77 -10.26 21.08
C GLU A 250 27.33 -9.68 22.43
N CYS A 251 28.29 -9.25 23.25
CA CYS A 251 28.09 -8.58 24.53
C CYS A 251 29.21 -7.54 24.77
N PRO A 252 28.93 -6.39 25.41
CA PRO A 252 29.97 -5.45 25.79
C PRO A 252 31.00 -6.09 26.75
N THR A 253 32.29 -5.89 26.50
CA THR A 253 33.38 -6.50 27.29
C THR A 253 33.45 -5.97 28.72
N ASP A 254 32.98 -4.74 28.93
CA ASP A 254 32.86 -4.09 30.23
C ASP A 254 31.57 -4.48 30.97
N ARG A 255 30.84 -5.48 30.46
CA ARG A 255 29.60 -5.98 31.05
C ARG A 255 29.59 -7.51 31.21
N PRO A 256 30.17 -8.04 32.32
CA PRO A 256 30.24 -9.48 32.57
C PRO A 256 28.86 -10.15 32.74
N SER A 257 27.84 -9.40 33.14
CA SER A 257 26.47 -9.90 33.33
C SER A 257 25.61 -9.90 32.07
N CYS A 258 26.17 -9.50 30.92
CA CYS A 258 25.44 -9.50 29.65
C CYS A 258 25.17 -10.95 29.20
N SER A 259 23.91 -11.25 28.88
CA SER A 259 23.55 -12.52 28.24
C SER A 259 23.36 -12.33 26.74
N ARG A 260 24.07 -13.16 25.97
CA ARG A 260 24.00 -13.22 24.51
C ARG A 260 22.75 -13.94 24.01
N ASN A 261 22.15 -14.78 24.84
CA ASN A 261 21.01 -15.61 24.48
C ASN A 261 19.68 -14.87 24.75
N PRO A 262 18.89 -14.53 23.71
CA PRO A 262 17.58 -13.88 23.86
C PRO A 262 16.61 -14.59 24.79
N ALA A 263 16.72 -15.91 24.95
CA ALA A 263 15.81 -16.67 25.82
C ALA A 263 16.04 -16.41 27.32
N THR A 264 17.16 -15.77 27.66
CA THR A 264 17.63 -15.63 29.06
C THR A 264 17.84 -14.18 29.48
N ASN A 265 17.79 -13.23 28.55
CA ASN A 265 18.00 -11.81 28.83
C ASN A 265 16.66 -11.07 29.01
N ALA A 266 16.72 -9.87 29.59
CA ALA A 266 15.50 -9.14 29.94
C ALA A 266 14.74 -8.66 28.70
N SER A 267 15.45 -8.40 27.59
CA SER A 267 14.90 -7.81 26.37
C SER A 267 14.34 -8.81 25.37
N GLY A 268 14.64 -10.11 25.50
CA GLY A 268 14.29 -11.09 24.49
C GLY A 268 14.98 -10.84 23.13
N GLN A 269 16.13 -10.16 23.13
CA GLN A 269 16.79 -9.63 21.92
C GLN A 269 18.28 -9.95 21.94
N SER A 270 18.91 -10.10 20.78
CA SER A 270 20.38 -10.09 20.68
C SER A 270 20.94 -8.66 20.72
N LEU A 271 22.26 -8.50 20.87
CA LEU A 271 22.92 -7.20 20.70
C LEU A 271 22.70 -6.61 19.29
N HIS A 272 22.52 -7.46 18.28
CA HIS A 272 22.20 -7.05 16.92
C HIS A 272 20.79 -6.47 16.82
N ASP A 273 19.81 -7.11 17.46
CA ASP A 273 18.42 -6.64 17.51
C ASP A 273 18.32 -5.33 18.31
N ALA A 274 19.06 -5.23 19.40
CA ALA A 274 19.22 -4.01 20.20
C ALA A 274 19.91 -2.87 19.41
N ASN A 275 20.59 -3.18 18.31
CA ASN A 275 21.16 -2.20 17.36
C ASN A 275 20.24 -1.91 16.16
N LEU A 276 18.97 -2.32 16.20
CA LEU A 276 17.95 -1.91 15.23
C LEU A 276 17.10 -0.78 15.80
N LEU A 277 17.02 0.33 15.07
CA LEU A 277 16.02 1.37 15.29
C LEU A 277 14.71 0.94 14.63
N LYS A 278 13.77 0.44 15.44
CA LYS A 278 12.40 0.12 15.02
C LYS A 278 11.49 1.28 15.40
N LEU A 279 10.88 1.95 14.42
CA LEU A 279 9.92 3.04 14.66
C LEU A 279 8.50 2.61 14.30
N ARG A 280 7.53 3.07 15.09
CA ARG A 280 6.10 3.12 14.74
C ARG A 280 5.64 4.56 14.80
N ILE A 281 5.12 5.07 13.69
CA ILE A 281 4.58 6.42 13.60
C ILE A 281 3.09 6.34 13.30
N THR A 282 2.27 6.89 14.20
CA THR A 282 0.83 7.05 14.00
C THR A 282 0.52 8.49 13.66
N TYR A 283 -0.12 8.75 12.53
CA TYR A 283 -0.45 10.08 12.04
C TYR A 283 -1.95 10.20 11.73
N GLY A 284 -2.59 11.27 12.21
CA GLY A 284 -4.00 11.56 11.93
C GLY A 284 -4.18 12.49 10.74
N ILE A 285 -4.66 11.96 9.61
CA ILE A 285 -4.92 12.76 8.40
C ILE A 285 -5.94 13.86 8.70
N PRO A 286 -5.60 15.13 8.45
CA PRO A 286 -6.45 16.25 8.83
C PRO A 286 -7.72 16.31 7.97
N VAL A 287 -8.82 16.78 8.56
CA VAL A 287 -10.14 16.89 7.89
C VAL A 287 -10.06 17.72 6.59
N ARG A 288 -9.22 18.76 6.56
CA ARG A 288 -9.00 19.60 5.36
C ARG A 288 -8.40 18.86 4.15
N LYS A 289 -7.83 17.66 4.35
CA LYS A 289 -7.27 16.80 3.30
C LYS A 289 -8.21 15.63 2.96
N GLN A 290 -9.45 15.66 3.47
CA GLN A 290 -10.45 14.64 3.23
C GLN A 290 -11.58 15.18 2.33
N ILE A 291 -12.13 14.31 1.50
CA ILE A 291 -13.30 14.55 0.67
C ILE A 291 -14.53 14.64 1.58
N PRO A 292 -15.41 15.65 1.41
CA PRO A 292 -16.66 15.74 2.13
C PRO A 292 -17.48 14.45 2.01
N LEU A 293 -18.22 14.08 3.06
CA LEU A 293 -18.98 12.82 3.19
C LEU A 293 -18.12 11.55 3.28
N ALA A 294 -17.16 11.37 2.37
CA ALA A 294 -16.31 10.17 2.32
C ALA A 294 -15.32 10.10 3.50
N GLY A 295 -14.66 11.21 3.85
CA GLY A 295 -13.74 11.27 4.99
C GLY A 295 -14.38 10.89 6.33
N PRO A 296 -15.47 11.58 6.74
CA PRO A 296 -16.22 11.22 7.94
C PRO A 296 -16.78 9.80 7.91
N PHE A 297 -17.20 9.29 6.73
CA PHE A 297 -17.60 7.90 6.57
C PHE A 297 -16.45 6.94 6.89
N MET A 298 -15.25 7.16 6.33
CA MET A 298 -14.09 6.31 6.60
C MET A 298 -13.63 6.38 8.06
N ALA A 299 -13.62 7.56 8.68
CA ALA A 299 -13.28 7.71 10.11
C ALA A 299 -14.27 6.92 10.99
N ARG A 300 -15.59 7.02 10.73
CA ARG A 300 -16.61 6.25 11.45
C ARG A 300 -16.49 4.75 11.17
N ALA A 301 -16.26 4.35 9.92
CA ALA A 301 -16.07 2.95 9.54
C ALA A 301 -14.87 2.35 10.28
N SER A 302 -13.76 3.08 10.41
CA SER A 302 -12.60 2.61 11.17
C SER A 302 -12.89 2.41 12.66
N ALA A 303 -13.71 3.26 13.28
CA ALA A 303 -14.15 3.08 14.66
C ALA A 303 -15.09 1.87 14.85
N LEU A 304 -15.88 1.51 13.82
CA LEU A 304 -16.78 0.35 13.84
C LEU A 304 -16.05 -0.97 13.61
N LEU A 305 -14.97 -0.97 12.82
CA LEU A 305 -14.20 -2.16 12.50
C LEU A 305 -13.29 -2.62 13.65
N ASP A 306 -12.88 -1.70 14.52
CA ASP A 306 -12.04 -1.99 15.69
C ASP A 306 -12.64 -1.39 16.98
N PRO A 307 -13.79 -1.89 17.44
CA PRO A 307 -14.46 -1.36 18.63
C PRO A 307 -13.70 -1.64 19.93
N ALA A 308 -12.68 -2.51 19.87
CA ALA A 308 -11.83 -2.86 20.99
C ALA A 308 -10.50 -2.07 21.02
N ASP A 309 -10.30 -1.09 20.13
CA ASP A 309 -9.09 -0.27 20.11
C ASP A 309 -8.95 0.50 21.44
N ARG A 310 -7.95 0.12 22.24
CA ARG A 310 -7.64 0.73 23.55
C ARG A 310 -6.65 1.88 23.44
N ASP A 311 -6.18 2.22 22.23
CA ASP A 311 -5.22 3.28 22.03
C ASP A 311 -5.90 4.66 22.15
N THR A 312 -5.63 5.33 23.27
CA THR A 312 -6.16 6.67 23.60
C THR A 312 -5.78 7.72 22.56
N PHE A 313 -4.62 7.59 21.90
CA PHE A 313 -4.22 8.51 20.86
C PHE A 313 -5.06 8.31 19.60
N ARG A 314 -5.20 7.07 19.13
CA ARG A 314 -5.99 6.75 17.92
C ARG A 314 -7.46 7.12 18.10
N THR A 315 -8.04 6.79 19.25
CA THR A 315 -9.42 7.18 19.59
C THR A 315 -9.58 8.71 19.68
N SER A 316 -8.58 9.45 20.20
CA SER A 316 -8.61 10.92 20.18
C SER A 316 -8.54 11.51 18.77
N LEU A 317 -7.82 10.88 17.84
CA LEU A 317 -7.77 11.31 16.43
C LEU A 317 -9.12 11.10 15.75
N LEU A 318 -9.74 9.93 15.96
CA LEU A 318 -11.07 9.61 15.44
C LEU A 318 -12.14 10.56 15.98
N ALA A 319 -12.08 10.89 17.28
CA ALA A 319 -12.98 11.86 17.91
C ALA A 319 -12.86 13.27 17.28
N GLN A 320 -11.69 13.62 16.75
CA GLN A 320 -11.45 14.87 16.01
C GLN A 320 -11.75 14.76 14.50
N GLY A 321 -12.31 13.63 14.04
CA GLY A 321 -12.62 13.38 12.63
C GLY A 321 -11.39 13.12 11.76
N ARG A 322 -10.23 12.82 12.36
CA ARG A 322 -8.99 12.50 11.65
C ARG A 322 -8.92 11.01 11.37
N ILE A 323 -8.42 10.62 10.20
CA ILE A 323 -8.23 9.21 9.84
C ILE A 323 -6.83 8.79 10.33
N PRO A 324 -6.72 7.85 11.30
CA PRO A 324 -5.43 7.40 11.81
C PRO A 324 -4.76 6.46 10.81
N VAL A 325 -3.49 6.73 10.49
CA VAL A 325 -2.66 5.92 9.62
C VAL A 325 -1.36 5.60 10.34
N VAL A 326 -0.90 4.36 10.21
CA VAL A 326 0.32 3.88 10.87
C VAL A 326 1.40 3.58 9.83
N ALA A 327 2.64 3.93 10.14
CA ALA A 327 3.82 3.52 9.40
C ALA A 327 4.85 2.91 10.34
N HIS A 328 5.52 1.87 9.86
CA HIS A 328 6.61 1.21 10.55
C HIS A 328 7.87 1.29 9.70
N THR A 329 9.02 1.39 10.34
CA THR A 329 10.31 1.20 9.67
C THR A 329 11.32 0.61 10.62
N VAL A 330 12.30 -0.08 10.06
CA VAL A 330 13.42 -0.69 10.78
C VAL A 330 14.69 -0.31 10.06
N MET A 331 15.66 0.24 10.78
CA MET A 331 16.97 0.58 10.23
C MET A 331 18.07 0.19 11.21
N ARG A 332 19.22 -0.27 10.71
CA ARG A 332 20.40 -0.51 11.54
C ARG A 332 20.96 0.81 12.06
N MET A 333 21.25 0.87 13.35
CA MET A 333 21.93 2.00 13.96
C MET A 333 23.26 2.25 13.23
N GLN A 334 23.63 3.52 13.07
CA GLN A 334 24.93 3.98 12.50
C GLN A 334 25.76 4.76 13.51
N SER A 335 25.22 4.94 14.72
CA SER A 335 25.84 5.55 15.89
C SER A 335 25.44 4.75 17.13
N PRO A 336 26.16 4.85 18.26
CA PRO A 336 25.73 4.24 19.51
C PRO A 336 24.37 4.77 19.93
N ALA A 337 23.43 3.89 20.28
CA ALA A 337 22.13 4.31 20.78
C ALA A 337 22.27 4.85 22.21
N ILE A 338 21.68 6.01 22.49
CA ILE A 338 21.71 6.64 23.82
C ILE A 338 20.29 6.60 24.40
N GLU A 339 20.15 6.18 25.66
CA GLU A 339 18.87 6.22 26.36
C GLU A 339 18.51 7.67 26.72
N ALA A 340 17.57 8.25 25.97
CA ALA A 340 17.15 9.66 26.10
C ALA A 340 15.62 9.79 25.97
N GLY A 341 14.87 9.22 26.92
CA GLY A 341 13.40 9.23 26.89
C GLY A 341 12.79 8.47 25.70
N ASN A 342 13.60 7.73 24.96
CA ASN A 342 13.30 6.96 23.74
C ASN A 342 13.08 5.47 24.01
N ALA A 343 13.38 4.99 25.21
CA ALA A 343 13.20 3.60 25.59
C ALA A 343 11.70 3.29 25.76
N SER A 344 11.11 2.68 24.72
CA SER A 344 9.74 2.13 24.67
C SER A 344 8.63 3.09 25.15
N ILE A 345 8.00 3.78 24.19
CA ILE A 345 6.76 4.53 24.40
C ILE A 345 5.60 3.72 23.78
N PRO A 346 4.48 3.43 24.49
CA PRO A 346 4.11 3.89 25.82
C PRO A 346 4.33 2.80 26.88
N GLY A 347 5.51 2.77 27.51
CA GLY A 347 5.81 1.89 28.64
C GLY A 347 6.91 0.86 28.35
N PRO A 348 7.43 0.16 29.40
CA PRO A 348 8.48 -0.86 29.26
C PRO A 348 8.12 -1.86 28.16
N GLY A 349 9.13 -2.32 27.40
CA GLY A 349 8.98 -2.97 26.10
C GLY A 349 7.72 -3.81 25.95
N ASN A 350 6.88 -3.48 24.96
CA ASN A 350 5.63 -4.18 24.65
C ASN A 350 4.69 -4.39 25.86
N ALA A 351 4.36 -3.33 26.59
CA ALA A 351 3.46 -3.40 27.76
C ALA A 351 3.97 -4.35 28.87
N GLY A 352 5.29 -4.39 29.10
CA GLY A 352 5.93 -5.19 30.13
C GLY A 352 6.16 -6.66 29.76
N LYS A 353 6.08 -7.00 28.46
CA LYS A 353 6.43 -8.33 27.93
C LYS A 353 7.36 -8.17 26.72
N PRO A 354 8.66 -7.96 26.91
CA PRO A 354 9.60 -7.79 25.82
C PRO A 354 9.61 -9.03 24.92
N SER A 355 8.98 -8.91 23.74
CA SER A 355 9.05 -9.85 22.63
C SER A 355 9.48 -9.09 21.40
N ASP A 356 10.34 -9.65 20.56
CA ASP A 356 10.53 -9.13 19.21
C ASP A 356 9.15 -9.05 18.53
N PRO A 357 8.69 -7.87 18.07
CA PRO A 357 7.42 -7.78 17.33
C PRO A 357 7.42 -8.61 16.04
N GLY A 358 8.58 -9.14 15.64
CA GLY A 358 8.76 -9.94 14.46
C GLY A 358 8.51 -9.12 13.18
N PRO A 359 8.79 -9.70 12.01
CA PRO A 359 8.14 -9.24 10.79
C PRO A 359 6.62 -9.40 10.93
N PRO A 360 5.80 -8.59 10.21
CA PRO A 360 4.36 -8.82 10.15
C PRO A 360 4.07 -10.28 9.75
N PRO A 361 2.98 -10.91 10.26
CA PRO A 361 2.70 -12.33 10.05
C PRO A 361 2.65 -12.74 8.57
N ASP A 362 2.40 -11.77 7.68
CA ASP A 362 2.39 -11.93 6.22
C ASP A 362 3.33 -10.94 5.51
N GLY A 363 4.48 -10.63 6.09
CA GLY A 363 5.54 -9.91 5.36
C GLY A 363 6.06 -10.77 4.22
N PRO A 364 6.33 -10.23 3.02
CA PRO A 364 7.02 -11.00 2.00
C PRO A 364 8.32 -11.51 2.61
N THR A 365 8.56 -12.81 2.50
CA THR A 365 9.88 -13.37 2.70
C THR A 365 10.85 -12.50 1.92
N LEU A 366 11.94 -12.06 2.56
CA LEU A 366 12.98 -11.29 1.87
C LEU A 366 13.30 -12.05 0.58
N PRO A 367 13.26 -11.40 -0.60
CA PRO A 367 13.55 -12.10 -1.83
C PRO A 367 14.94 -12.70 -1.69
N LEU A 368 15.04 -14.01 -1.93
CA LEU A 368 16.32 -14.65 -2.15
C LEU A 368 17.02 -13.85 -3.23
N CYS A 369 18.28 -13.43 -2.97
CA CYS A 369 19.04 -12.61 -3.90
C CYS A 369 18.97 -13.22 -5.31
N PRO A 370 18.80 -12.40 -6.37
CA PRO A 370 18.88 -12.92 -7.72
C PRO A 370 20.27 -13.52 -7.95
N VAL A 371 20.33 -14.65 -8.66
CA VAL A 371 21.54 -15.42 -9.00
C VAL A 371 22.63 -14.57 -9.69
N THR A 372 22.30 -13.36 -10.12
CA THR A 372 23.20 -12.39 -10.75
C THR A 372 24.00 -11.52 -9.79
N ASP A 373 23.77 -11.59 -8.47
CA ASP A 373 24.57 -10.84 -7.48
C ASP A 373 25.79 -11.67 -7.01
N PRO A 374 27.03 -11.30 -7.41
CA PRO A 374 28.23 -12.06 -7.09
C PRO A 374 28.60 -12.03 -5.59
N ALA A 375 27.96 -11.20 -4.77
CA ALA A 375 28.17 -11.12 -3.33
C ALA A 375 27.20 -12.01 -2.51
N CYS A 376 26.25 -12.70 -3.16
CA CYS A 376 25.23 -13.50 -2.47
C CYS A 376 25.40 -14.99 -2.82
N THR A 377 25.94 -15.79 -1.88
CA THR A 377 26.04 -17.25 -2.05
C THR A 377 24.76 -17.93 -1.59
N SER A 378 24.11 -18.69 -2.47
CA SER A 378 22.89 -19.47 -2.17
C SER A 378 23.15 -20.77 -1.41
N VAL A 379 24.40 -21.01 -1.02
CA VAL A 379 24.81 -22.17 -0.22
C VAL A 379 24.62 -21.78 1.25
N PRO A 380 23.79 -22.51 2.02
CA PRO A 380 23.77 -22.36 3.48
C PRO A 380 25.19 -22.58 4.00
N PRO A 381 25.65 -21.86 5.03
CA PRO A 381 26.90 -22.21 5.69
C PRO A 381 26.86 -23.71 6.05
N PRO A 382 27.93 -24.48 5.81
CA PRO A 382 27.98 -25.85 6.31
C PRO A 382 27.71 -25.82 7.83
N GLU A 383 26.97 -26.81 8.32
CA GLU A 383 26.77 -27.00 9.77
C GLU A 383 28.14 -26.98 10.44
N ALA A 384 28.28 -26.20 11.52
CA ALA A 384 29.52 -26.12 12.27
C ALA A 384 29.90 -27.53 12.74
N GLU A 385 30.97 -28.08 12.15
CA GLU A 385 31.72 -29.16 12.77
C GLU A 385 32.19 -28.65 14.15
N PRO A 386 32.21 -29.50 15.20
CA PRO A 386 32.70 -29.09 16.50
C PRO A 386 34.16 -28.60 16.37
N ASP A 387 34.43 -27.41 16.90
CA ASP A 387 35.75 -26.77 16.88
C ASP A 387 36.82 -27.75 17.41
N GLU A 388 37.73 -28.20 16.53
CA GLU A 388 39.07 -28.60 16.95
C GLU A 388 39.87 -27.31 17.15
N ASP A 389 40.42 -27.13 18.37
CA ASP A 389 41.27 -26.00 18.77
C ASP A 389 42.33 -25.67 17.69
N PRO A 390 42.42 -24.43 17.18
CA PRO A 390 43.37 -24.07 16.12
C PRO A 390 44.75 -23.65 16.66
N ASP A 391 45.12 -24.07 17.88
CA ASP A 391 46.42 -23.75 18.49
C ASP A 391 47.38 -24.96 18.40
N GLU A 392 47.67 -25.49 17.21
CA GLU A 392 48.86 -26.32 16.97
C GLU A 392 49.19 -26.48 15.48
N GLU A 393 49.64 -25.40 14.82
CA GLU A 393 50.53 -25.57 13.65
C GLU A 393 51.98 -25.64 14.14
N PRO A 394 52.78 -26.62 13.66
CA PRO A 394 54.13 -26.83 14.17
C PRO A 394 55.07 -25.70 13.70
N LEU A 395 55.85 -25.18 14.64
CA LEU A 395 56.93 -24.24 14.36
C LEU A 395 57.89 -24.82 13.31
N PRO A 396 58.44 -24.02 12.39
CA PRO A 396 59.51 -24.46 11.49
C PRO A 396 60.72 -24.92 12.32
N ASP A 397 61.29 -26.07 11.96
CA ASP A 397 62.53 -26.58 12.54
C ASP A 397 63.63 -25.50 12.41
N ASP A 398 64.21 -25.10 13.55
CA ASP A 398 65.33 -24.14 13.75
C ASP A 398 65.02 -22.62 13.93
N CYS A 399 63.98 -22.20 14.69
CA CYS A 399 63.98 -20.85 15.31
C CYS A 399 63.97 -20.92 16.85
N ASN A 400 64.96 -20.31 17.52
CA ASN A 400 65.03 -20.22 18.99
C ASN A 400 64.72 -18.78 19.48
N PRO A 401 63.57 -18.55 20.15
CA PRO A 401 63.11 -17.22 20.55
C PRO A 401 63.91 -16.57 21.69
N LEU A 402 64.85 -17.28 22.32
CA LEU A 402 65.72 -16.71 23.37
C LEU A 402 67.02 -16.08 22.82
N THR A 403 67.35 -16.32 21.54
CA THR A 403 68.62 -15.88 20.95
C THR A 403 68.47 -15.05 19.67
N ASP A 404 67.28 -14.98 19.07
CA ASP A 404 67.02 -14.25 17.83
C ASP A 404 65.93 -13.16 18.00
N PRO A 405 66.27 -11.85 17.90
CA PRO A 405 65.34 -10.76 18.18
C PRO A 405 64.30 -10.50 17.08
N GLY A 406 64.15 -11.39 16.09
CA GLY A 406 63.25 -11.23 14.93
C GLY A 406 62.13 -12.26 14.81
N CYS A 407 62.10 -13.32 15.62
CA CYS A 407 61.04 -14.33 15.57
C CYS A 407 59.81 -13.81 16.37
N GLY A 408 58.96 -13.00 15.74
CA GLY A 408 57.67 -12.59 16.33
C GLY A 408 57.15 -11.18 16.04
N SER A 409 57.27 -10.64 14.82
CA SER A 409 56.51 -9.44 14.42
C SER A 409 55.69 -9.70 13.16
N PRO A 410 54.36 -9.39 13.14
CA PRO A 410 53.61 -9.39 11.89
C PRO A 410 54.17 -8.29 10.96
N PRO A 411 54.09 -8.44 9.64
CA PRO A 411 54.64 -7.45 8.71
C PRO A 411 53.97 -6.10 8.94
N SER A 412 54.79 -5.07 9.17
CA SER A 412 54.35 -3.68 9.31
C SER A 412 53.54 -3.23 8.08
N CYS A 413 52.42 -2.56 8.30
CA CYS A 413 51.69 -1.83 7.26
C CYS A 413 52.44 -0.55 6.87
N GLU A 414 53.55 -0.67 6.16
CA GLU A 414 54.13 0.43 5.38
C GLU A 414 53.95 0.13 3.90
N ALA A 415 53.25 1.02 3.19
CA ALA A 415 53.08 0.93 1.75
C ALA A 415 54.41 1.24 1.03
N PRO A 416 54.77 0.52 -0.04
CA PRO A 416 55.96 0.83 -0.84
C PRO A 416 55.90 2.26 -1.40
N SER A 417 57.01 2.98 -1.32
CA SER A 417 57.19 4.40 -1.70
C SER A 417 56.93 4.74 -3.19
N ASP A 418 56.64 3.73 -3.99
CA ASP A 418 56.65 3.70 -5.44
C ASP A 418 55.24 3.60 -6.03
N TRP A 419 54.21 3.41 -5.20
CA TRP A 419 52.80 3.36 -5.63
C TRP A 419 52.29 4.68 -6.22
N LEU A 420 52.87 5.83 -5.86
CA LEU A 420 52.49 7.14 -6.41
C LEU A 420 53.09 7.44 -7.80
N ARG A 421 54.00 6.60 -8.33
CA ARG A 421 54.69 6.87 -9.62
C ARG A 421 54.14 6.10 -10.81
N SER A 422 53.21 5.16 -10.61
CA SER A 422 52.61 4.36 -11.68
C SER A 422 51.16 4.77 -11.96
N ARG A 423 50.96 6.01 -12.42
CA ARG A 423 49.75 6.36 -13.19
C ARG A 423 50.02 6.17 -14.68
N PRO A 424 49.29 5.30 -15.40
CA PRO A 424 49.33 5.33 -16.85
C PRO A 424 48.70 6.64 -17.34
N ALA A 425 49.38 7.32 -18.27
CA ALA A 425 48.86 8.50 -18.95
C ALA A 425 47.58 8.15 -19.74
N PRO A 426 46.63 9.10 -19.90
CA PRO A 426 45.41 8.85 -20.66
C PRO A 426 45.75 8.57 -22.13
N ALA A 427 45.27 7.45 -22.65
CA ALA A 427 45.33 7.14 -24.07
C ALA A 427 44.52 8.17 -24.87
N GLN A 428 45.20 8.92 -25.73
CA GLN A 428 44.57 9.58 -26.88
C GLN A 428 44.52 8.57 -28.04
N THR A 429 43.45 8.64 -28.82
CA THR A 429 43.21 7.93 -30.09
C THR A 429 44.38 8.03 -31.09
N PRO A 430 44.43 7.17 -32.13
CA PRO A 430 43.67 5.94 -32.37
C PRO A 430 44.42 4.65 -32.00
#